data_AF-A0A9E2ML79-F1
#
_entry.id   AF-A0A9E2ML79-F1
#
_cell.length_a   1.000
_cell.length_b   1.000
_cell.length_c   1.000
_cell.angle_alpha   90.00
_cell.angle_beta   90.00
_cell.angle_gamma   90.00
#
_symmetry.space_group_name_H-M   'P 1'
#
loop_
_entity.id
_entity.type
_entity.pdbx_description
1 polymer ?
#
loop_
_entity_poly.entity_id
_entity_poly.type
_entity_poly.pdbx_seq_one_letter_code
_entity_poly.pdbx_strand_id
1 'polypeptide(L)'
;MKQVPGKPGILRRVVPSPKPISIHPDNLRDIKRAIFLGKMVIAAGGGGIPVLPDGSPVEAVIDKDLATALLCREIKARSLIISTGVRHVAHNFQNPFQEDILYYQLQDALWNLRRGQYPAGAMGEKIEA
;
A
#
# COMPACT_ATOMS: atom_id res chain seq x y z
N MET A 1 15.12 -8.32 -15.12
CA MET A 1 14.81 -6.95 -15.58
C MET A 1 13.50 -6.98 -16.38
N LYS A 2 12.82 -5.84 -16.57
CA LYS A 2 11.67 -5.70 -17.49
C LYS A 2 11.83 -4.41 -18.30
N GLN A 3 11.28 -4.36 -19.51
CA GLN A 3 11.25 -3.12 -20.28
C GLN A 3 10.40 -2.05 -19.57
N VAL A 4 10.82 -0.78 -19.65
CA VAL A 4 10.04 0.34 -19.15
C VAL A 4 8.90 0.63 -20.13
N PRO A 5 7.63 0.63 -19.70
CA PRO A 5 6.49 0.94 -20.57
C PRO A 5 6.67 2.30 -21.27
N GLY A 6 6.42 2.34 -22.57
CA GLY A 6 6.56 3.57 -23.38
C GLY A 6 8.00 4.01 -23.68
N LYS A 7 9.02 3.22 -23.30
CA LYS A 7 10.45 3.53 -23.55
C LYS A 7 11.22 2.33 -24.12
N PRO A 8 11.20 2.11 -25.44
CA PRO A 8 11.94 1.03 -26.09
C PRO A 8 13.44 1.08 -25.76
N GLY A 9 14.07 -0.09 -25.62
CA GLY A 9 15.49 -0.20 -25.27
C GLY A 9 15.86 0.09 -23.81
N ILE A 10 14.99 0.69 -23.01
CA ILE A 10 15.26 0.97 -21.58
C ILE A 10 14.72 -0.18 -20.71
N LEU A 11 15.63 -0.80 -19.96
CA LEU A 11 15.30 -1.84 -18.97
C LEU A 11 15.28 -1.27 -17.56
N ARG A 12 14.34 -1.75 -16.73
CA ARG A 12 14.32 -1.56 -15.27
C ARG A 12 14.66 -2.85 -14.55
N ARG A 13 15.42 -2.75 -13.47
CA ARG A 13 15.58 -3.85 -12.51
C ARG A 13 14.20 -4.17 -11.91
N VAL A 14 13.94 -5.45 -11.68
CA VAL A 14 12.75 -5.91 -10.96
C VAL A 14 13.22 -6.62 -9.71
N VAL A 15 12.48 -6.43 -8.63
CA VAL A 15 12.70 -7.06 -7.33
C VAL A 15 11.35 -7.61 -6.83
N PRO A 16 11.35 -8.61 -5.94
CA PRO A 16 10.13 -9.09 -5.30
C PRO A 16 9.36 -7.99 -4.57
N SER A 17 8.03 -8.11 -4.56
CA SER A 17 7.13 -7.29 -3.74
C SER A 17 6.27 -8.20 -2.84
N PRO A 18 6.82 -8.68 -1.71
CA PRO A 18 6.10 -9.54 -0.79
C PRO A 18 5.07 -8.75 0.02
N LYS A 19 3.96 -9.41 0.40
CA LYS A 19 2.99 -8.82 1.32
C LYS A 19 3.62 -8.68 2.72
N PRO A 20 3.44 -7.55 3.41
CA PRO A 20 3.95 -7.37 4.76
C PRO A 20 3.14 -8.23 5.74
N ILE A 21 3.83 -8.94 6.62
CA ILE A 21 3.21 -9.87 7.59
C ILE A 21 3.22 -9.33 9.03
N SER A 22 4.24 -8.54 9.38
CA SER A 22 4.41 -7.94 10.70
C SER A 22 5.27 -6.67 10.62
N ILE A 23 5.16 -5.83 11.65
CA ILE A 23 6.10 -4.74 11.91
C ILE A 23 7.11 -5.25 12.95
N HIS A 24 8.40 -4.92 12.78
CA HIS A 24 9.44 -5.35 13.72
C HIS A 24 9.04 -4.98 15.17
N PRO A 25 9.09 -5.92 16.14
CA PRO A 25 8.55 -5.70 17.48
C PRO A 25 9.10 -4.47 18.20
N ASP A 26 10.41 -4.24 18.13
CA ASP A 26 11.05 -3.07 18.75
C ASP A 26 10.57 -1.76 18.11
N ASN A 27 10.48 -1.71 16.77
CA ASN A 27 10.02 -0.53 16.06
C ASN A 27 8.56 -0.24 16.41
N LEU A 28 7.71 -1.28 16.48
CA LEU A 28 6.30 -1.12 16.85
C LEU A 28 6.16 -0.60 18.29
N ARG A 29 6.97 -1.11 19.22
CA ARG A 29 7.00 -0.62 20.61
C ARG A 29 7.35 0.86 20.64
N ASP A 30 8.39 1.27 19.92
CA ASP A 30 8.88 2.64 19.92
C ASP A 30 7.90 3.60 19.24
N ILE A 31 7.26 3.18 18.14
CA ILE A 31 6.17 3.92 17.48
C ILE A 31 5.01 4.13 18.46
N LYS A 32 4.53 3.06 19.11
CA LYS A 32 3.43 3.16 20.10
C LYS A 32 3.78 4.09 21.25
N ARG A 33 5.01 4.01 21.76
CA ARG A 33 5.50 4.90 22.81
C ARG A 33 5.52 6.36 22.37
N ALA A 34 6.01 6.65 21.17
CA ALA A 34 6.04 8.01 20.64
C ALA A 34 4.63 8.58 20.45
N ILE A 35 3.69 7.78 19.93
CA ILE A 35 2.27 8.16 19.81
C ILE A 35 1.67 8.45 21.19
N PHE A 36 1.92 7.58 22.18
CA PHE A 36 1.43 7.77 23.56
C PHE A 36 1.95 9.07 24.19
N LEU A 37 3.17 9.49 23.84
CA LEU A 37 3.76 10.76 24.27
C LEU A 37 3.28 11.98 23.46
N GLY A 38 2.27 11.83 22.61
CA GLY A 38 1.70 12.90 21.80
C GLY A 38 2.62 13.38 20.67
N LYS A 39 3.55 12.54 20.21
CA LYS A 39 4.47 12.90 19.12
C LYS A 39 3.89 12.57 17.76
N MET A 40 4.21 13.41 16.77
CA MET A 40 4.03 13.08 15.36
C MET A 40 5.10 12.06 14.96
N VAL A 41 4.68 10.93 14.40
CA VAL A 41 5.56 9.82 14.04
C VAL A 41 5.55 9.63 12.53
N ILE A 42 6.74 9.57 11.94
CA ILE A 42 6.95 9.15 10.56
C ILE A 42 7.54 7.75 10.60
N ALA A 43 6.83 6.77 10.05
CA ALA A 43 7.21 5.36 10.05
C ALA A 43 6.84 4.70 8.72
N ALA A 44 7.31 3.47 8.50
CA ALA A 44 7.05 2.69 7.28
C ALA A 44 7.40 3.44 5.98
N GLY A 45 8.44 4.29 6.02
CA GLY A 45 8.91 5.03 4.84
C GLY A 45 9.20 4.08 3.68
N GLY A 46 8.57 4.34 2.52
CA GLY A 46 8.70 3.51 1.33
C GLY A 46 8.18 2.07 1.46
N GLY A 47 7.36 1.76 2.48
CA GLY A 47 6.91 0.41 2.80
C GLY A 47 7.70 -0.29 3.91
N GLY A 48 8.81 0.32 4.37
CA GLY A 48 9.71 -0.25 5.38
C GLY A 48 10.84 -1.08 4.78
N ILE A 49 11.83 -1.40 5.62
CA ILE A 49 12.97 -2.24 5.23
C ILE A 49 12.52 -3.70 5.28
N PRO A 50 12.55 -4.45 4.16
CA PRO A 50 12.15 -5.85 4.16
C PRO A 50 13.19 -6.70 4.89
N VAL A 51 12.72 -7.44 5.89
CA VAL A 51 13.52 -8.41 6.64
C VAL A 51 12.77 -9.74 6.71
N LEU A 52 13.52 -10.83 6.76
CA LEU A 52 13.01 -12.17 7.07
C LEU A 52 12.68 -12.28 8.57
N PRO A 53 11.95 -13.33 9.01
CA PRO A 53 11.60 -13.51 10.43
C PRO A 53 12.79 -13.61 11.39
N ASP A 54 13.96 -14.00 10.90
CA ASP A 54 15.22 -14.06 11.65
C ASP A 54 15.95 -12.71 11.71
N GLY A 55 15.40 -11.65 11.09
CA GLY A 55 15.98 -10.31 11.02
C GLY A 55 16.91 -10.10 9.82
N SER A 56 17.16 -11.12 9.00
CA SER A 56 18.04 -11.00 7.83
C SER A 56 17.43 -10.04 6.78
N PRO A 57 18.16 -9.03 6.29
CA PRO A 57 17.65 -8.13 5.26
C PRO A 57 17.51 -8.85 3.92
N VAL A 58 16.50 -8.46 3.13
CA VAL A 58 16.29 -9.01 1.79
C VAL A 58 16.05 -7.91 0.76
N GLU A 59 16.55 -8.10 -0.46
CA GLU A 59 16.28 -7.21 -1.59
C GLU A 59 14.84 -7.38 -2.08
N ALA A 60 13.93 -6.56 -1.55
CA ALA A 60 12.54 -6.49 -1.95
C ALA A 60 12.01 -5.05 -1.82
N VAL A 61 10.82 -4.79 -2.32
CA VAL A 61 10.09 -3.54 -2.08
C VAL A 61 8.73 -3.91 -1.55
N ILE A 62 8.42 -3.51 -0.31
CA ILE A 62 7.10 -3.73 0.27
C ILE A 62 6.17 -2.62 -0.22
N ASP A 63 4.94 -2.97 -0.57
CA ASP A 63 3.93 -1.98 -0.93
C ASP A 63 3.62 -1.05 0.25
N LYS A 64 3.69 0.26 0.02
CA LYS A 64 3.53 1.26 1.08
C LYS A 64 2.10 1.30 1.63
N ASP A 65 1.09 1.03 0.80
CA ASP A 65 -0.31 1.14 1.20
C ASP A 65 -0.65 -0.06 2.10
N LEU A 66 -0.23 -1.27 1.71
CA LEU A 66 -0.35 -2.48 2.54
C LEU A 66 0.47 -2.39 3.84
N ALA A 67 1.70 -1.87 3.79
CA ALA A 67 2.51 -1.67 4.99
C ALA A 67 1.88 -0.65 5.96
N THR A 68 1.29 0.41 5.42
CA THR A 68 0.58 1.41 6.22
C THR A 68 -0.69 0.84 6.84
N ALA A 69 -1.47 0.05 6.07
CA ALA A 69 -2.64 -0.65 6.60
C ALA A 69 -2.28 -1.61 7.73
N LEU A 70 -1.20 -2.38 7.57
CA LEU A 70 -0.67 -3.25 8.62
C LEU A 70 -0.28 -2.44 9.86
N LEU A 71 0.48 -1.35 9.71
CA LEU A 71 0.87 -0.50 10.84
C LEU A 71 -0.36 0.09 11.54
N CYS A 72 -1.34 0.60 10.79
CA CYS A 72 -2.61 1.13 11.31
C CYS A 72 -3.34 0.08 12.16
N ARG A 73 -3.39 -1.18 11.70
CA ARG A 73 -3.97 -2.28 12.48
C ARG A 73 -3.21 -2.52 13.78
N GLU A 74 -1.88 -2.57 13.72
CA GLU A 74 -1.01 -2.84 14.88
C GLU A 74 -1.10 -1.74 15.95
N ILE A 75 -1.23 -0.48 15.54
CA ILE A 75 -1.40 0.67 16.45
C ILE A 75 -2.86 0.96 16.81
N LYS A 76 -3.82 0.18 16.29
CA LYS A 76 -5.27 0.38 16.47
C LYS A 76 -5.73 1.78 16.03
N ALA A 77 -5.23 2.23 14.88
CA ALA A 77 -5.67 3.49 14.30
C ALA A 77 -7.17 3.45 13.98
N ARG A 78 -7.87 4.55 14.24
CA ARG A 78 -9.30 4.68 13.91
C ARG A 78 -9.55 4.76 12.40
N SER A 79 -8.59 5.30 11.65
CA SER A 79 -8.75 5.54 10.21
C SER A 79 -7.40 5.42 9.51
N LEU A 80 -7.45 4.92 8.28
CA LEU A 80 -6.35 4.93 7.31
C LEU A 80 -6.70 5.94 6.21
N ILE A 81 -5.73 6.80 5.86
CA ILE A 81 -5.89 7.78 4.79
C ILE A 81 -4.77 7.53 3.78
N ILE A 82 -5.15 7.16 2.55
CA ILE A 82 -4.22 6.97 1.44
C ILE A 82 -4.35 8.18 0.50
N SER A 83 -3.31 9.01 0.45
CA SER A 83 -3.24 10.13 -0.50
C SER A 83 -2.80 9.62 -1.87
N THR A 84 -3.52 10.01 -2.92
CA THR A 84 -3.27 9.60 -4.30
C THR A 84 -3.44 10.77 -5.28
N GLY A 85 -3.02 10.59 -6.54
CA GLY A 85 -3.02 11.64 -7.57
C GLY A 85 -4.39 11.90 -8.23
N VAL A 86 -5.45 11.26 -7.75
CA VAL A 86 -6.83 11.41 -8.26
C VAL A 86 -7.74 11.87 -7.14
N ARG A 87 -8.81 12.61 -7.48
CA ARG A 87 -9.76 13.14 -6.49
C ARG A 87 -10.62 12.05 -5.87
N HIS A 88 -11.08 11.10 -6.68
CA HIS A 88 -11.87 9.96 -6.22
C HIS A 88 -11.38 8.66 -6.87
N VAL A 89 -11.63 7.56 -6.18
CA VAL A 89 -11.68 6.25 -6.84
C VAL A 89 -12.89 6.26 -7.77
N ALA A 90 -12.80 5.60 -8.93
CA ALA A 90 -13.90 5.56 -9.88
C ALA A 90 -14.09 4.15 -10.47
N HIS A 91 -15.32 3.83 -10.85
CA HIS A 91 -15.60 2.81 -11.84
C HIS A 91 -15.31 3.36 -13.24
N ASN A 92 -14.91 2.48 -14.17
CA ASN A 92 -14.58 2.84 -15.56
C ASN A 92 -13.64 4.06 -15.66
N PHE A 93 -12.54 4.06 -14.89
CA PHE A 93 -11.60 5.16 -14.86
C PHE A 93 -11.10 5.52 -16.27
N GLN A 94 -11.10 6.82 -16.61
CA GLN A 94 -10.74 7.37 -17.94
C GLN A 94 -11.62 6.88 -19.10
N ASN A 95 -12.86 6.47 -18.82
CA ASN A 95 -13.87 6.11 -19.83
C ASN A 95 -15.03 7.14 -19.82
N PRO A 96 -15.78 7.31 -20.94
CA PRO A 96 -17.00 8.12 -20.96
C PRO A 96 -18.05 7.78 -19.89
N PHE A 97 -18.09 6.52 -19.43
CA PHE A 97 -18.99 6.04 -18.38
C PHE A 97 -18.32 6.00 -16.99
N GLN A 98 -17.35 6.89 -16.74
CA GLN A 98 -16.68 6.97 -15.43
C GLN A 98 -17.66 7.42 -14.35
N GLU A 99 -17.64 6.71 -13.22
CA GLU A 99 -18.47 7.03 -12.05
C GLU A 99 -17.59 7.14 -10.81
N ASP A 100 -17.55 8.33 -10.21
CA ASP A 100 -16.77 8.61 -9.00
C ASP A 100 -17.44 7.96 -7.78
N ILE A 101 -16.62 7.33 -6.94
CA ILE A 101 -17.06 6.62 -5.73
C ILE A 101 -16.78 7.52 -4.53
N LEU A 102 -17.85 8.06 -3.94
CA LEU A 102 -17.76 8.87 -2.71
C LEU A 102 -17.83 8.00 -1.44
N TYR A 103 -18.65 6.95 -1.49
CA TYR A 103 -18.79 5.96 -0.44
C TYR A 103 -18.77 4.58 -1.08
N TYR A 104 -17.98 3.67 -0.51
CA TYR A 104 -17.80 2.36 -1.07
C TYR A 104 -18.11 1.27 -0.06
N GLN A 105 -19.05 0.40 -0.38
CA GLN A 105 -19.35 -0.78 0.43
C GLN A 105 -18.27 -1.85 0.22
N LEU A 106 -17.84 -2.48 1.31
CA LEU A 106 -16.77 -3.47 1.30
C LEU A 106 -17.03 -4.61 0.32
N GLN A 107 -18.26 -5.12 0.28
CA GLN A 107 -18.64 -6.21 -0.61
C GLN A 107 -18.43 -5.88 -2.10
N ASP A 108 -18.76 -4.64 -2.49
CA ASP A 108 -18.65 -4.18 -3.87
C ASP A 108 -17.19 -3.90 -4.23
N ALA A 109 -16.42 -3.34 -3.29
CA ALA A 109 -14.98 -3.17 -3.44
C ALA A 109 -14.27 -4.51 -3.69
N LEU A 110 -14.56 -5.53 -2.87
CA LEU A 110 -14.01 -6.87 -3.03
C LEU A 110 -14.45 -7.54 -4.33
N TRP A 111 -15.72 -7.36 -4.72
CA TRP A 111 -16.24 -7.88 -5.98
C TRP A 111 -15.50 -7.30 -7.19
N ASN A 112 -15.37 -5.97 -7.25
CA ASN A 112 -14.70 -5.29 -8.35
C ASN A 112 -13.18 -5.53 -8.36
N LEU A 113 -12.54 -5.66 -7.20
CA LEU A 113 -11.13 -6.03 -7.10
C LEU A 113 -10.88 -7.41 -7.71
N ARG A 114 -11.71 -8.42 -7.40
CA ARG A 114 -11.62 -9.77 -7.99
C ARG A 114 -11.84 -9.79 -9.51
N ARG A 115 -12.62 -8.83 -10.02
CA ARG A 115 -12.87 -8.68 -11.47
C ARG A 115 -11.79 -7.89 -12.21
N GLY A 116 -10.74 -7.44 -11.50
CA GLY A 116 -9.65 -6.70 -12.11
C GLY A 116 -10.04 -5.28 -12.53
N GLN A 117 -11.07 -4.69 -11.90
CA GLN A 117 -11.49 -3.31 -12.18
C GLN A 117 -10.37 -2.29 -11.88
N TYR A 118 -9.50 -2.62 -10.93
CA TYR A 118 -8.43 -1.73 -10.46
C TYR A 118 -7.07 -2.26 -10.93
N PRO A 119 -6.30 -1.48 -11.71
CA PRO A 119 -4.98 -1.90 -12.18
C PRO A 119 -4.00 -2.13 -11.01
N ALA A 120 -3.26 -3.23 -11.10
CA ALA A 120 -2.15 -3.54 -10.20
C ALA A 120 -0.98 -2.57 -10.40
N GLY A 121 -0.30 -2.23 -9.31
CA GLY A 121 0.75 -1.22 -9.23
C GLY A 121 0.21 0.22 -9.23
N ALA A 122 -1.08 0.40 -8.98
CA ALA A 122 -1.73 1.72 -9.05
C ALA A 122 -2.87 1.86 -8.05
N MET A 123 -4.08 1.40 -8.41
CA MET A 123 -5.26 1.53 -7.56
C MET A 123 -5.59 0.23 -6.84
N GLY A 124 -5.21 -0.92 -7.38
CA GLY A 124 -5.51 -2.23 -6.78
C GLY A 124 -5.02 -2.34 -5.34
N GLU A 125 -3.76 -2.02 -5.09
CA GLU A 125 -3.14 -2.08 -3.75
C GLU A 125 -3.79 -1.12 -2.76
N LYS A 126 -4.31 0.02 -3.23
CA LYS A 126 -5.02 1.02 -2.40
C LYS A 126 -6.39 0.55 -1.94
N ILE A 127 -7.05 -0.25 -2.78
CA ILE A 127 -8.37 -0.84 -2.49
C ILE A 127 -8.22 -2.11 -1.66
N GLU A 128 -7.11 -2.84 -1.82
CA GLU A 128 -6.79 -4.03 -1.02
C GLU A 128 -6.36 -3.68 0.41
N ALA A 129 -5.60 -2.59 0.58
CA ALA A 129 -5.11 -2.09 1.87
C ALA A 129 -6.24 -1.62 2.81
#